data_AF-V9W6S4-F1
#
_entry.id   AF-V9W6S4-F1
#
_cell.length_a   1.000
_cell.length_b   1.000
_cell.length_c   1.000
_cell.angle_alpha   90.00
_cell.angle_beta   90.00
_cell.angle_gamma   90.00
#
_symmetry.space_group_name_H-M   'P 1'
#
loop_
_entity.id
_entity.type
_entity.pdbx_description
1 polymer ?
#
loop_
_entity_poly.entity_id
_entity_poly.type
_entity_poly.pdbx_seq_one_letter_code
_entity_poly.pdbx_strand_id
1 'polypeptide(L)'
;MKKSRGELSILGNELDKRTAYLELARKDLSEERMLQFLLLEPSGRSIDMKGWNQWFPNEDIYFVIDVVRCLETNLHIEFSGGSHSALILHILMAMERLKRQFAIQMDRDSLLELRKTKEYNIVKTVAIPR
;
A
#
# COMPACT_ATOMS: atom_id res chain seq x y z
N MET A 1 -27.38 -0.30 -31.75
CA MET A 1 -26.29 -1.16 -31.26
C MET A 1 -25.54 -0.42 -30.15
N LYS A 2 -25.55 -0.91 -28.90
CA LYS A 2 -24.74 -0.35 -27.81
C LYS A 2 -23.28 -0.81 -28.00
N LYS A 3 -22.34 0.12 -28.17
CA LYS A 3 -20.90 -0.16 -28.14
C LYS A 3 -20.54 -0.60 -26.71
N SER A 4 -20.14 -1.85 -26.52
CA SER A 4 -19.50 -2.29 -25.28
C SER A 4 -18.16 -1.57 -25.15
N ARG A 5 -17.94 -0.86 -24.05
CA ARG A 5 -16.61 -0.33 -23.71
C ARG A 5 -15.69 -1.53 -23.51
N GLY A 6 -14.61 -1.65 -24.28
CA GLY A 6 -13.64 -2.72 -24.11
C GLY A 6 -13.00 -2.64 -22.73
N GLU A 7 -12.66 -3.78 -22.14
CA GLU A 7 -11.84 -3.85 -20.93
C GLU A 7 -10.38 -3.55 -21.29
N LEU A 8 -9.80 -2.56 -20.61
CA LEU A 8 -8.38 -2.26 -20.68
C LEU A 8 -7.69 -2.85 -19.45
N SER A 9 -6.82 -3.85 -19.65
CA SER A 9 -6.07 -4.50 -18.58
C SER A 9 -4.57 -4.46 -18.85
N ILE A 10 -3.78 -4.14 -17.81
CA ILE A 10 -2.31 -4.20 -17.89
C ILE A 10 -1.85 -5.61 -17.49
N LEU A 11 -1.22 -6.31 -18.42
CA LEU A 11 -0.64 -7.65 -18.24
C LEU A 11 0.87 -7.55 -17.97
N GLY A 12 1.45 -8.58 -17.35
CA GLY A 12 2.88 -8.62 -17.00
C GLY A 12 3.14 -9.08 -15.57
N ASN A 13 4.42 -9.18 -15.19
CA ASN A 13 4.85 -9.56 -13.85
C ASN A 13 4.25 -8.61 -12.81
N GLU A 14 3.76 -9.17 -11.71
CA GLU A 14 3.07 -8.42 -10.67
C GLU A 14 3.97 -7.41 -9.94
N LEU A 15 5.23 -7.79 -9.69
CA LEU A 15 6.22 -6.90 -9.12
C LEU A 15 6.47 -5.71 -10.04
N ASP A 16 6.69 -5.97 -11.33
CA ASP A 16 6.99 -4.92 -12.32
C ASP A 16 5.81 -3.95 -12.49
N LYS A 17 4.58 -4.48 -12.53
CA LYS A 17 3.38 -3.64 -12.60
C LYS A 17 3.30 -2.71 -11.38
N ARG A 18 3.51 -3.24 -10.17
CA ARG A 18 3.48 -2.43 -8.94
C ARG A 18 4.53 -1.34 -8.97
N THR A 19 5.76 -1.68 -9.33
CA THR A 19 6.87 -0.74 -9.48
C THR A 19 6.51 0.36 -10.49
N ALA A 20 5.98 0.01 -11.66
CA ALA A 20 5.57 0.99 -12.66
C ALA A 20 4.43 1.91 -12.18
N TYR A 21 3.44 1.36 -11.47
CA TYR A 21 2.37 2.17 -10.87
C TYR A 21 2.91 3.17 -9.84
N LEU A 22 3.91 2.80 -9.03
CA LEU A 22 4.54 3.72 -8.09
C LEU A 22 5.30 4.83 -8.79
N GLU A 23 6.06 4.50 -9.82
CA GLU A 23 6.80 5.50 -10.59
C GLU A 23 5.86 6.50 -11.26
N LEU A 24 4.66 6.07 -11.67
CA LEU A 24 3.60 6.96 -12.13
C LEU A 24 2.96 7.75 -10.99
N ALA A 25 2.59 7.07 -9.90
CA ALA A 25 1.99 7.70 -8.73
C ALA A 25 2.91 8.76 -8.12
N ARG A 26 4.22 8.53 -8.07
CA ARG A 26 5.22 9.52 -7.61
C ARG A 26 5.28 10.78 -8.48
N LYS A 27 4.91 10.68 -9.76
CA LYS A 27 4.85 11.84 -10.67
C LYS A 27 3.61 12.69 -10.44
N ASP A 28 2.50 12.07 -10.05
CA ASP A 28 1.20 12.75 -9.86
C ASP A 28 0.92 13.11 -8.37
N LEU A 29 1.46 12.32 -7.46
CA LEU A 29 1.41 12.48 -6.00
C LEU A 29 2.84 12.75 -5.53
N SER A 30 3.17 14.03 -5.32
CA SER A 30 4.50 14.40 -4.83
C SER A 30 4.76 13.72 -3.47
N GLU A 31 5.98 13.22 -3.27
CA GLU A 31 6.41 12.56 -2.03
C GLU A 31 6.13 13.46 -0.81
N GLU A 32 6.26 14.78 -0.98
CA GLU A 32 5.97 15.79 0.04
C GLU A 32 4.49 15.82 0.44
N ARG A 33 3.56 15.60 -0.50
CA ARG A 33 2.11 15.53 -0.18
C ARG A 33 1.78 14.25 0.58
N MET A 34 2.45 13.15 0.24
CA MET A 34 2.30 11.88 0.94
C MET A 34 2.89 11.96 2.35
N LEU A 35 4.08 12.53 2.49
CA LEU A 35 4.73 12.81 3.76
C LEU A 35 3.86 13.72 4.64
N GLN A 36 3.35 14.83 4.09
CA GLN A 36 2.44 15.72 4.80
C GLN A 36 1.23 14.98 5.33
N PHE A 37 0.62 14.11 4.52
CA PHE A 37 -0.53 13.32 4.93
C PHE A 37 -0.19 12.33 6.07
N LEU A 38 0.94 11.63 5.99
CA LEU A 38 1.31 10.59 6.96
C LEU A 38 1.93 11.12 8.26
N LEU A 39 2.59 12.27 8.21
CA LEU A 39 3.12 12.97 9.38
C LEU A 39 2.01 13.68 10.18
N LEU A 40 0.81 13.87 9.59
CA LEU A 40 -0.33 14.55 10.19
C LEU A 40 -1.39 13.54 10.66
N GLU A 41 -1.22 12.96 11.84
CA GLU A 41 -2.28 12.24 12.59
C GLU A 41 -2.13 12.55 14.10
N PRO A 42 -3.17 12.82 14.93
CA PRO A 42 -4.56 13.22 14.68
C PRO A 42 -4.78 14.63 15.28
N SER A 43 -4.35 15.70 14.61
CA SER A 43 -4.56 17.07 15.11
C SER A 43 -5.79 17.74 14.51
N GLY A 44 -6.86 16.99 14.23
CA GLY A 44 -8.19 17.53 13.88
C GLY A 44 -8.26 18.52 12.71
N ARG A 45 -7.17 18.70 11.96
CA ARG A 45 -7.09 19.61 10.83
C ARG A 45 -7.22 18.79 9.56
N SER A 46 -8.41 18.87 8.97
CA SER A 46 -8.72 18.33 7.66
C SER A 46 -7.76 18.92 6.62
N ILE A 47 -6.71 18.17 6.26
CA ILE A 47 -6.06 18.37 4.97
C ILE A 47 -7.14 18.10 3.92
N ASP A 48 -7.26 18.94 2.89
CA ASP A 48 -8.26 18.75 1.83
C ASP A 48 -7.94 17.42 1.08
N MET A 49 -8.61 16.35 1.52
CA MET A 49 -8.43 14.95 1.12
C MET A 49 -8.93 14.64 -0.31
N LYS A 50 -9.30 15.66 -1.10
CA LYS A 50 -10.00 15.48 -2.38
C LYS A 50 -9.32 14.54 -3.37
N GLY A 51 -7.99 14.40 -3.32
CA GLY A 51 -7.24 13.48 -4.17
C GLY A 51 -7.13 12.06 -3.62
N TRP A 52 -6.93 11.89 -2.32
CA TRP A 52 -6.66 10.57 -1.71
C TRP A 52 -7.93 9.77 -1.45
N ASN A 53 -9.01 10.41 -0.98
CA ASN A 53 -10.30 9.75 -0.77
C ASN A 53 -10.91 9.20 -2.06
N GLN A 54 -10.50 9.73 -3.21
CA GLN A 54 -10.91 9.22 -4.52
C GLN A 54 -10.21 7.90 -4.88
N TRP A 55 -9.03 7.64 -4.32
CA TRP A 55 -8.18 6.50 -4.66
C TRP A 55 -8.24 5.42 -3.58
N PHE A 56 -8.28 5.82 -2.31
CA PHE A 56 -8.34 4.93 -1.15
C PHE A 56 -9.32 5.46 -0.09
N PRO A 57 -10.21 4.61 0.46
CA PRO A 57 -11.00 4.93 1.65
C PRO A 57 -10.11 5.32 2.84
N ASN A 58 -10.50 6.35 3.60
CA ASN A 58 -9.80 6.79 4.81
C ASN A 58 -9.57 5.66 5.83
N GLU A 59 -10.56 4.77 5.98
CA GLU A 59 -10.48 3.61 6.87
C GLU A 59 -9.32 2.67 6.52
N ASP A 60 -9.07 2.43 5.24
CA ASP A 60 -7.95 1.59 4.79
C ASP A 60 -6.63 2.28 5.11
N ILE A 61 -6.57 3.60 4.92
CA ILE A 61 -5.34 4.37 5.16
C ILE A 61 -4.98 4.33 6.65
N TYR A 62 -5.94 4.59 7.54
CA TYR A 62 -5.72 4.52 8.99
C TYR A 62 -5.34 3.13 9.45
N PHE A 63 -6.03 2.10 8.94
CA PHE A 63 -5.70 0.71 9.24
C PHE A 63 -4.24 0.38 8.87
N VAL A 64 -3.79 0.78 7.67
CA VAL A 64 -2.42 0.51 7.21
C VAL A 64 -1.40 1.29 8.03
N ILE A 65 -1.66 2.56 8.38
CA ILE A 65 -0.78 3.35 9.25
C ILE A 65 -0.58 2.65 10.60
N ASP A 66 -1.67 2.20 11.24
CA ASP A 66 -1.59 1.54 12.55
C ASP A 66 -0.83 0.21 12.47
N VAL A 67 -1.07 -0.58 11.42
CA VAL A 67 -0.32 -1.82 11.18
C VAL A 67 1.18 -1.53 11.02
N VAL A 68 1.56 -0.54 10.22
CA VAL A 68 2.98 -0.19 9.99
C VAL A 68 3.64 0.29 11.29
N ARG A 69 2.96 1.12 12.10
CA ARG A 69 3.46 1.54 13.43
C ARG A 69 3.67 0.35 14.38
N CYS A 70 2.75 -0.61 14.38
CA CYS A 70 2.92 -1.84 15.14
C CYS A 70 4.12 -2.64 14.64
N LEU A 71 4.35 -2.70 13.32
CA LEU A 71 5.49 -3.41 12.74
C LEU A 71 6.83 -2.78 13.12
N GLU A 72 6.96 -1.45 13.09
CA GLU A 72 8.17 -0.74 13.55
C GLU A 72 8.53 -1.11 14.98
N THR A 73 7.53 -1.11 15.86
CA THR A 73 7.69 -1.48 17.27
C THR A 73 8.14 -2.94 17.43
N ASN A 74 7.50 -3.88 16.73
CA ASN A 74 7.79 -5.32 16.86
C ASN A 74 9.09 -5.75 16.18
N LEU A 75 9.49 -5.04 15.11
CA LEU A 75 10.73 -5.32 14.39
C LEU A 75 11.94 -4.61 15.01
N HIS A 76 11.71 -3.61 15.87
CA HIS A 76 12.72 -2.70 16.40
C HIS A 76 13.45 -1.95 15.28
N ILE A 77 12.67 -1.44 14.32
CA ILE A 77 13.13 -0.62 13.20
C ILE A 77 12.38 0.71 13.20
N GLU A 78 13.00 1.72 12.61
CA GLU A 78 12.37 3.02 12.39
C GLU A 78 12.51 3.34 10.90
N PHE A 79 11.38 3.51 10.21
CA PHE A 79 11.41 3.92 8.82
C PHE A 79 11.66 5.43 8.73
N SER A 80 12.50 5.85 7.78
CA SER A 80 12.55 7.26 7.41
C SER A 80 11.19 7.69 6.85
N GLY A 81 10.83 8.97 6.99
CA GLY A 81 9.53 9.48 6.53
C GLY A 81 9.20 9.05 5.09
N GLY A 82 10.16 9.12 4.16
CA GLY A 82 9.97 8.70 2.77
C GLY A 82 9.76 7.19 2.62
N SER A 83 10.52 6.38 3.35
CA SER A 83 10.40 4.91 3.34
C SER A 83 9.08 4.43 3.94
N HIS A 84 8.66 5.06 5.05
CA HIS A 84 7.38 4.83 5.70
C HIS A 84 6.22 5.15 4.73
N SER A 85 6.33 6.29 4.05
CA SER A 85 5.33 6.75 3.10
C SER A 85 5.19 5.84 1.90
N ALA A 86 6.32 5.47 1.31
CA ALA A 86 6.34 4.50 0.22
C ALA A 86 5.67 3.19 0.65
N LEU A 87 6.05 2.61 1.78
CA LEU A 87 5.51 1.34 2.26
C LEU A 87 3.98 1.38 2.40
N ILE A 88 3.43 2.45 2.99
CA ILE A 88 1.98 2.61 3.15
C ILE A 88 1.29 2.66 1.78
N LEU A 89 1.80 3.44 0.83
CA LEU A 89 1.24 3.49 -0.52
C LEU A 89 1.28 2.12 -1.20
N HIS A 90 2.40 1.41 -1.09
CA HIS A 90 2.57 0.07 -1.64
C HIS A 90 1.50 -0.90 -1.11
N ILE A 91 1.21 -0.85 0.20
CA ILE A 91 0.19 -1.70 0.83
C ILE A 91 -1.21 -1.30 0.35
N LEU A 92 -1.54 0.00 0.33
CA LEU A 92 -2.84 0.49 -0.12
C LEU A 92 -3.14 0.09 -1.57
N MET A 93 -2.16 0.20 -2.46
CA MET A 93 -2.31 -0.27 -3.84
C MET A 93 -2.47 -1.78 -3.92
N ALA A 94 -1.76 -2.55 -3.11
CA ALA A 94 -1.91 -3.99 -3.07
C ALA A 94 -3.32 -4.40 -2.58
N MET A 95 -3.86 -3.71 -1.58
CA MET A 95 -5.23 -3.89 -1.11
C MET A 95 -6.24 -3.58 -2.22
N GLU A 96 -6.08 -2.46 -2.92
CA GLU A 96 -7.00 -2.09 -4.02
C GLU A 96 -6.98 -3.11 -5.16
N ARG A 97 -5.81 -3.68 -5.48
CA ARG A 97 -5.70 -4.79 -6.44
C ARG A 97 -6.48 -6.01 -5.99
N LEU A 98 -6.36 -6.40 -4.71
CA LEU A 98 -7.11 -7.52 -4.13
C LEU A 98 -8.62 -7.26 -4.13
N LYS A 99 -9.06 -6.05 -3.77
CA LYS A 99 -10.49 -5.64 -3.79
C LYS A 99 -11.08 -5.74 -5.21
N ARG A 100 -10.28 -5.47 -6.23
CA ARG A 100 -10.64 -5.63 -7.65
C ARG A 100 -10.43 -7.05 -8.21
N GLN A 101 -10.24 -8.04 -7.33
CA GLN A 101 -10.05 -9.45 -7.69
C GLN A 101 -8.79 -9.73 -8.53
N PHE A 102 -7.81 -8.81 -8.54
CA PHE A 102 -6.50 -9.09 -9.09
C PHE A 102 -5.67 -9.87 -8.07
N ALA A 103 -5.30 -11.10 -8.42
CA ALA A 103 -4.45 -11.93 -7.60
C ALA A 103 -3.03 -11.34 -7.47
N ILE A 104 -2.49 -11.39 -6.27
CA ILE A 104 -1.07 -11.13 -6.03
C ILE A 104 -0.34 -12.45 -6.22
N GLN A 105 0.39 -12.57 -7.33
CA GLN A 105 1.16 -13.77 -7.61
C GLN A 105 2.60 -13.60 -7.14
N MET A 106 3.09 -14.63 -6.44
CA MET A 106 4.48 -14.82 -6.06
C MET A 106 4.83 -16.25 -6.43
N ASP A 107 6.02 -16.47 -6.97
CA ASP A 107 6.47 -17.83 -7.25
C ASP A 107 6.68 -18.59 -5.93
N ARG A 108 6.61 -19.91 -6.03
CA ARG A 108 6.60 -20.79 -4.85
C ARG A 108 7.91 -20.70 -4.07
N ASP A 109 9.03 -20.56 -4.75
CA ASP A 109 10.34 -20.57 -4.11
C ASP A 109 10.57 -19.27 -3.34
N SER A 110 10.24 -18.12 -3.94
CA SER A 110 10.23 -16.82 -3.25
C SER A 110 9.33 -16.82 -2.02
N LEU A 111 8.13 -17.44 -2.10
CA LEU A 111 7.24 -17.54 -0.95
C LEU A 111 7.81 -18.43 0.16
N LEU A 112 8.49 -19.52 -0.20
CA LEU A 112 9.13 -20.42 0.77
C LEU A 112 10.29 -19.73 1.49
N GLU A 113 11.09 -18.93 0.77
CA GLU A 113 12.15 -18.14 1.41
C GLU A 113 11.58 -17.04 2.29
N LEU A 114 10.57 -16.31 1.81
CA LEU A 114 9.92 -15.26 2.59
C LEU A 114 9.35 -15.80 3.92
N ARG A 115 8.76 -17.01 3.91
CA ARG A 115 8.23 -17.65 5.12
C ARG A 115 9.26 -17.88 6.22
N LYS A 116 10.54 -17.92 5.89
CA LYS A 116 11.63 -18.11 6.86
C LYS A 116 12.06 -16.80 7.52
N THR A 117 11.63 -15.64 7.02
CA THR A 117 12.09 -14.36 7.54
C THR A 117 11.35 -13.94 8.80
N LYS A 118 11.99 -13.08 9.61
CA LYS A 118 11.40 -12.55 10.85
C LYS A 118 10.16 -11.68 10.53
N GLU A 119 10.25 -10.90 9.47
CA GLU A 119 9.21 -9.98 9.00
C GLU A 119 7.93 -10.72 8.65
N TYR A 120 8.03 -11.84 7.92
CA TYR A 120 6.85 -12.63 7.56
C TYR A 120 6.11 -13.15 8.79
N ASN A 121 6.86 -13.65 9.77
CA ASN A 121 6.29 -14.21 10.99
C ASN A 121 5.61 -13.14 11.86
N ILE A 122 6.21 -11.95 11.96
CA ILE A 122 5.63 -10.83 12.73
C ILE A 122 4.40 -10.24 12.02
N VAL A 123 4.43 -10.06 10.71
CA VAL A 123 3.27 -9.55 9.97
C VAL A 123 2.06 -10.46 10.15
N LYS A 124 2.26 -11.79 10.18
CA LYS A 124 1.18 -12.76 10.40
C LYS A 124 0.50 -12.61 11.77
N THR A 125 1.20 -12.10 12.79
CA THR A 125 0.62 -11.90 14.13
C THR A 125 -0.01 -10.53 14.31
N VAL A 126 0.53 -9.52 13.61
CA VAL A 126 0.11 -8.11 13.74
C VAL A 126 -1.08 -7.79 12.82
N ALA A 127 -1.07 -8.30 11.58
CA ALA A 127 -2.06 -8.00 10.55
C ALA A 127 -3.21 -9.03 10.53
N ILE A 128 -3.89 -9.21 11.66
CA ILE A 128 -5.09 -10.06 11.73
C ILE A 128 -6.33 -9.16 11.62
N PRO A 129 -7.22 -9.38 10.64
CA PRO A 129 -8.50 -8.67 10.58
C PRO A 129 -9.28 -8.94 11.87
N ARG A 130 -9.69 -7.88 12.58
CA ARG A 130 -10.65 -7.99 13.69
C ARG A 130 -12.06 -7.88 13.17
#